data_AF-A0A524LVT4-F1
#
_entry.id   AF-A0A524LVT4-F1
#
_cell.length_a   1.000
_cell.length_b   1.000
_cell.length_c   1.000
_cell.angle_alpha   90.00
_cell.angle_beta   90.00
_cell.angle_gamma   90.00
#
_symmetry.space_group_name_H-M   'P 1'
#
loop_
_entity.id
_entity.type
_entity.pdbx_description
1 polymer ?
#
loop_
_entity_poly.entity_id
_entity_poly.type
_entity_poly.pdbx_seq_one_letter_code
_entity_poly.pdbx_strand_id
1 'polypeptide(L)'
;QEGESKKQELENIAKQELEKKREENKEKAREQIPILLEKIMAGESGEIDGITIKNKICFTSSENYDDYFHQTFGKKLIAKDSKAAFCGSFESGPTVRIMVYAGAESGVNSGEIAKEIASILGGSGGGDAKFAQGGGKDTSKKDKAVAKAKSMILG
;
A
#
# COMPACT_ATOMS: atom_id res chain seq x y z
N GLN A 1 -30.82 23.34 16.90
CA GLN A 1 -31.67 22.90 15.76
C GLN A 1 -31.11 23.32 14.40
N GLU A 2 -30.99 24.60 14.02
CA GLU A 2 -30.43 24.97 12.69
C GLU A 2 -28.94 24.62 12.50
N GLY A 3 -28.11 24.77 13.54
CA GLY A 3 -26.67 24.44 13.47
C GLY A 3 -26.38 22.94 13.36
N GLU A 4 -27.22 22.10 13.93
CA GLU A 4 -27.11 20.63 13.84
C GLU A 4 -27.54 20.13 12.46
N SER A 5 -28.60 20.72 11.89
CA SER A 5 -29.08 20.39 10.53
C SER A 5 -28.02 20.69 9.46
N LYS A 6 -27.36 21.85 9.54
CA LYS A 6 -26.28 22.22 8.61
C LYS A 6 -25.03 21.34 8.74
N LYS A 7 -24.68 20.95 9.97
CA LYS A 7 -23.55 20.04 10.24
C LYS A 7 -23.80 18.66 9.63
N GLN A 8 -25.01 18.12 9.83
CA GLN A 8 -25.42 16.82 9.28
C GLN A 8 -25.37 16.81 7.75
N GLU A 9 -25.82 17.89 7.12
CA GLU A 9 -25.83 18.02 5.65
C GLU A 9 -24.41 18.09 5.07
N LEU A 10 -23.49 18.82 5.71
CA LEU A 10 -22.07 18.86 5.33
C LEU A 10 -21.38 17.50 5.49
N GLU A 11 -21.66 16.77 6.58
CA GLU A 11 -21.11 15.42 6.80
C GLU A 11 -21.60 14.43 5.74
N ASN A 12 -22.87 14.54 5.33
CA ASN A 12 -23.43 13.70 4.27
C ASN A 12 -22.78 13.99 2.90
N ILE A 13 -22.57 15.25 2.55
CA ILE A 13 -21.89 15.64 1.30
C ILE A 13 -20.45 15.11 1.31
N ALA A 14 -19.70 15.33 2.39
CA ALA A 14 -18.33 14.85 2.52
C ALA A 14 -18.24 13.32 2.40
N LYS A 15 -19.21 12.60 2.96
CA LYS A 15 -19.29 11.13 2.84
C LYS A 15 -19.55 10.70 1.39
N GLN A 16 -20.49 11.35 0.70
CA GLN A 16 -20.80 11.04 -0.70
C GLN A 16 -19.61 11.31 -1.63
N GLU A 17 -18.90 12.42 -1.45
CA GLU A 17 -17.69 12.73 -2.21
C GLU A 17 -16.58 11.71 -1.96
N LEU A 18 -16.41 11.28 -0.70
CA LEU A 18 -15.44 10.25 -0.36
C LEU A 18 -15.79 8.90 -1.00
N GLU A 19 -17.07 8.51 -1.02
CA GLU A 19 -17.54 7.29 -1.67
C GLU A 19 -17.34 7.36 -3.19
N LYS A 20 -17.68 8.47 -3.83
CA LYS A 20 -17.45 8.69 -5.27
C LYS A 20 -15.97 8.59 -5.62
N LYS A 21 -15.10 9.25 -4.83
CA LYS A 21 -13.64 9.22 -5.02
C LYS A 21 -13.08 7.80 -4.85
N ARG A 22 -13.62 7.00 -3.93
CA ARG A 22 -13.24 5.59 -3.76
C ARG A 22 -13.61 4.75 -4.98
N GLU A 23 -14.80 4.93 -5.55
CA GLU A 23 -15.19 4.17 -6.74
C GLU A 23 -14.35 4.58 -7.97
N GLU A 24 -14.11 5.88 -8.18
CA GLU A 24 -13.23 6.37 -9.24
C GLU A 24 -11.79 5.82 -9.11
N ASN A 25 -11.24 5.78 -7.89
CA ASN A 25 -9.92 5.22 -7.64
C ASN A 25 -9.87 3.71 -7.92
N LYS A 26 -10.94 2.99 -7.58
CA LYS A 26 -11.06 1.56 -7.82
C LYS A 26 -11.16 1.24 -9.32
N GLU A 27 -11.88 2.05 -10.09
CA GLU A 27 -11.92 1.93 -11.56
C GLU A 27 -10.53 2.16 -12.17
N LYS A 28 -9.85 3.24 -11.78
CA LYS A 28 -8.46 3.49 -12.20
C LYS A 28 -7.52 2.35 -11.84
N ALA A 29 -7.63 1.81 -10.62
CA ALA A 29 -6.83 0.67 -10.18
C ALA A 29 -7.10 -0.59 -11.02
N ARG A 30 -8.37 -0.85 -11.39
CA ARG A 30 -8.73 -1.99 -12.26
C ARG A 30 -8.08 -1.91 -13.64
N GLU A 31 -7.96 -0.71 -14.19
CA GLU A 31 -7.32 -0.47 -15.49
C GLU A 31 -5.79 -0.51 -15.40
N GLN A 32 -5.21 0.09 -14.36
CA GLN A 32 -3.75 0.22 -14.21
C GLN A 32 -3.06 -1.07 -13.78
N ILE A 33 -3.70 -1.89 -12.92
CA ILE A 33 -3.06 -3.08 -12.37
C ILE A 33 -2.59 -4.06 -13.45
N PRO A 34 -3.41 -4.45 -14.45
CA PRO A 34 -2.96 -5.33 -15.53
C PRO A 34 -1.74 -4.76 -16.28
N ILE A 35 -1.75 -3.46 -16.60
CA ILE A 35 -0.68 -2.78 -17.33
C ILE A 35 0.63 -2.79 -16.53
N LEU A 36 0.57 -2.43 -15.24
CA LEU A 36 1.73 -2.44 -14.35
C LEU A 36 2.30 -3.86 -14.20
N LEU A 37 1.43 -4.87 -14.06
CA LEU A 37 1.87 -6.26 -13.97
C LEU A 37 2.57 -6.70 -15.25
N GLU A 38 2.04 -6.38 -16.43
CA GLU A 38 2.69 -6.71 -17.71
C GLU A 38 4.07 -6.07 -17.84
N LYS A 39 4.18 -4.77 -17.54
CA LYS A 39 5.44 -4.03 -17.53
C LYS A 39 6.50 -4.67 -16.62
N ILE A 40 6.13 -5.00 -15.38
CA ILE A 40 7.04 -5.61 -14.41
C ILE A 40 7.42 -7.03 -14.83
N MET A 41 6.48 -7.80 -15.39
CA MET A 41 6.79 -9.15 -15.92
C MET A 41 7.69 -9.10 -17.15
N ALA A 42 7.60 -8.05 -17.96
CA ALA A 42 8.51 -7.79 -19.08
C ALA A 42 9.92 -7.35 -18.63
N GLY A 43 10.15 -7.16 -17.33
CA GLY A 43 11.45 -6.84 -16.77
C GLY A 43 11.71 -5.35 -16.58
N GLU A 44 10.69 -4.49 -16.71
CA GLU A 44 10.85 -3.07 -16.38
C GLU A 44 11.32 -2.89 -14.92
N SER A 45 12.16 -1.87 -14.73
CA SER A 45 12.77 -1.51 -13.44
C SER A 45 12.95 0.01 -13.38
N GLY A 46 13.18 0.55 -12.19
CA GLY A 46 13.22 2.00 -11.96
C GLY A 46 11.93 2.50 -11.30
N GLU A 47 11.51 3.72 -11.62
CA GLU A 47 10.29 4.31 -11.05
C GLU A 47 9.21 4.43 -12.12
N ILE A 48 8.08 3.75 -11.90
CA ILE A 48 6.94 3.70 -12.83
C ILE A 48 5.68 4.01 -12.07
N ASP A 49 4.98 5.08 -12.46
CA ASP A 49 3.72 5.54 -11.86
C ASP A 49 3.76 5.72 -10.32
N GLY A 50 4.94 6.01 -9.76
CA GLY A 50 5.13 6.13 -8.31
C GLY A 50 5.39 4.80 -7.60
N ILE A 51 5.71 3.74 -8.34
CA ILE A 51 6.20 2.46 -7.84
C ILE A 51 7.69 2.34 -8.19
N THR A 52 8.52 2.18 -7.18
CA THR A 52 9.93 1.80 -7.35
C THR A 52 10.02 0.30 -7.57
N ILE A 53 10.69 -0.13 -8.64
CA ILE A 53 10.83 -1.53 -9.05
C ILE A 53 12.30 -1.88 -9.19
N LYS A 54 12.74 -2.95 -8.52
CA LYS A 54 14.08 -3.52 -8.62
C LYS A 54 13.95 -5.03 -8.74
N ASN A 55 14.21 -5.61 -9.92
CA ASN A 55 14.11 -7.05 -10.16
C ASN A 55 12.75 -7.65 -9.72
N LYS A 56 11.63 -7.03 -10.12
CA LYS A 56 10.25 -7.42 -9.73
C LYS A 56 9.92 -7.28 -8.25
N ILE A 57 10.83 -6.73 -7.45
CA ILE A 57 10.57 -6.29 -6.08
C ILE A 57 10.09 -4.84 -6.15
N CYS A 58 8.88 -4.61 -5.65
CA CYS A 58 8.14 -3.37 -5.84
C CYS A 58 7.92 -2.67 -4.50
N PHE A 59 8.12 -1.36 -4.47
CA PHE A 59 7.82 -0.50 -3.34
C PHE A 59 7.01 0.71 -3.78
N THR A 60 5.99 1.09 -3.02
CA THR A 60 5.32 2.38 -3.22
C THR A 60 4.92 3.03 -1.89
N SER A 61 4.99 4.35 -1.86
CA SER A 61 4.33 5.19 -0.85
C SER A 61 3.50 6.29 -1.50
N SER A 62 3.08 6.06 -2.74
CA SER A 62 2.31 7.02 -3.54
C SER A 62 0.89 7.14 -3.01
N GLU A 63 0.42 8.37 -2.87
CA GLU A 63 -0.96 8.68 -2.43
C GLU A 63 -1.99 8.38 -3.53
N ASN A 64 -1.53 8.05 -4.74
CA ASN A 64 -2.40 7.67 -5.87
C ASN A 64 -3.03 6.29 -5.70
N TYR A 65 -2.52 5.48 -4.76
CA TYR A 65 -2.92 4.09 -4.60
C TYR A 65 -3.63 3.88 -3.26
N ASP A 66 -4.84 3.37 -3.32
CA ASP A 66 -5.65 3.06 -2.15
C ASP A 66 -5.46 1.61 -1.67
N ASP A 67 -6.21 1.24 -0.64
CA ASP A 67 -6.22 -0.11 -0.08
C ASP A 67 -6.60 -1.17 -1.12
N TYR A 68 -7.54 -0.87 -2.03
CA TYR A 68 -7.93 -1.81 -3.08
C TYR A 68 -6.77 -2.09 -4.04
N PHE A 69 -6.05 -1.06 -4.48
CA PHE A 69 -4.85 -1.22 -5.29
C PHE A 69 -3.82 -2.09 -4.58
N HIS A 70 -3.46 -1.73 -3.34
CA HIS A 70 -2.41 -2.42 -2.57
C HIS A 70 -2.71 -3.91 -2.37
N GLN A 71 -3.96 -4.23 -2.02
CA GLN A 71 -4.40 -5.62 -1.87
C GLN A 71 -4.37 -6.37 -3.20
N THR A 72 -4.89 -5.78 -4.28
CA THR A 72 -5.09 -6.47 -5.55
C THR A 72 -3.79 -6.61 -6.32
N PHE A 73 -2.99 -5.56 -6.39
CA PHE A 73 -1.70 -5.54 -7.07
C PHE A 73 -0.73 -6.50 -6.40
N GLY A 74 -0.54 -6.40 -5.07
CA GLY A 74 0.39 -7.25 -4.34
C GLY A 74 0.06 -8.74 -4.48
N LYS A 75 -1.21 -9.13 -4.31
CA LYS A 75 -1.66 -10.52 -4.53
C LYS A 75 -1.39 -11.01 -5.94
N LYS A 76 -1.75 -10.22 -6.96
CA LYS A 76 -1.60 -10.62 -8.37
C LYS A 76 -0.13 -10.68 -8.78
N LEU A 77 0.72 -9.80 -8.25
CA LEU A 77 2.15 -9.77 -8.56
C LEU A 77 2.82 -11.08 -8.11
N ILE A 78 2.66 -11.46 -6.85
CA ILE A 78 3.28 -12.69 -6.32
C ILE A 78 2.68 -13.98 -6.90
N ALA A 79 1.44 -13.91 -7.42
CA ALA A 79 0.81 -15.02 -8.13
C ALA A 79 1.37 -15.21 -9.55
N LYS A 80 1.92 -14.15 -10.17
CA LYS A 80 2.54 -14.22 -11.49
C LYS A 80 4.00 -14.68 -11.43
N ASP A 81 4.71 -14.39 -10.35
CA ASP A 81 6.13 -14.76 -10.21
C ASP A 81 6.50 -14.99 -8.73
N SER A 82 7.02 -16.18 -8.41
CA SER A 82 7.45 -16.55 -7.06
C SER A 82 8.63 -15.73 -6.56
N LYS A 83 9.38 -15.05 -7.44
CA LYS A 83 10.49 -14.17 -7.09
C LYS A 83 10.07 -12.72 -6.86
N ALA A 84 8.83 -12.36 -7.17
CA ALA A 84 8.34 -11.00 -6.98
C ALA A 84 7.94 -10.75 -5.51
N ALA A 85 7.99 -9.48 -5.12
CA ALA A 85 7.45 -9.00 -3.84
C ALA A 85 6.94 -7.57 -3.98
N PHE A 86 6.05 -7.17 -3.09
CA PHE A 86 5.46 -5.84 -3.06
C PHE A 86 5.36 -5.35 -1.62
N CYS A 87 5.73 -4.09 -1.40
CA CYS A 87 5.46 -3.36 -0.17
C CYS A 87 4.85 -2.01 -0.50
N GLY A 88 3.62 -1.78 -0.04
CA GLY A 88 2.96 -0.48 -0.14
C GLY A 88 2.76 0.15 1.22
N SER A 89 3.08 1.44 1.35
CA SER A 89 2.85 2.27 2.54
C SER A 89 1.84 3.36 2.21
N PHE A 90 0.73 3.42 2.95
CA PHE A 90 -0.38 4.32 2.64
C PHE A 90 -1.11 4.78 3.91
N GLU A 91 -1.84 5.88 3.79
CA GLU A 91 -2.68 6.37 4.87
C GLU A 91 -4.07 5.73 4.81
N SER A 92 -4.58 5.36 5.99
CA SER A 92 -5.92 4.81 6.16
C SER A 92 -6.55 5.44 7.39
N GLY A 93 -7.36 6.48 7.15
CA GLY A 93 -7.87 7.34 8.21
C GLY A 93 -6.72 7.97 9.01
N PRO A 94 -6.72 7.91 10.35
CA PRO A 94 -5.67 8.50 11.18
C PRO A 94 -4.42 7.61 11.32
N THR A 95 -4.27 6.57 10.50
CA THR A 95 -3.19 5.59 10.61
C THR A 95 -2.35 5.53 9.35
N VAL A 96 -1.04 5.39 9.51
CA VAL A 96 -0.15 4.95 8.42
C VAL A 96 -0.13 3.42 8.46
N ARG A 97 -0.34 2.79 7.32
CA ARG A 97 -0.37 1.34 7.15
C ARG A 97 0.66 0.88 6.14
N ILE A 98 1.12 -0.34 6.32
CA ILE A 98 1.97 -1.05 5.39
C ILE A 98 1.33 -2.39 5.04
N MET A 99 1.45 -2.78 3.77
CA MET A 99 1.01 -4.07 3.26
C MET A 99 2.13 -4.70 2.44
N VAL A 100 2.54 -5.90 2.83
CA VAL A 100 3.68 -6.60 2.24
C VAL A 100 3.25 -7.97 1.73
N TYR A 101 3.60 -8.26 0.48
CA TYR A 101 3.42 -9.55 -0.18
C TYR A 101 4.78 -10.03 -0.68
N ALA A 102 5.10 -11.29 -0.44
CA ALA A 102 6.35 -11.90 -0.83
C ALA A 102 6.09 -13.25 -1.51
N GLY A 103 6.59 -13.40 -2.73
CA GLY A 103 6.67 -14.69 -3.39
C GLY A 103 7.67 -15.60 -2.68
N ALA A 104 7.48 -16.92 -2.80
CA ALA A 104 8.25 -17.92 -2.06
C ALA A 104 9.77 -17.89 -2.33
N GLU A 105 10.19 -17.36 -3.48
CA GLU A 105 11.59 -17.27 -3.92
C GLU A 105 12.12 -15.82 -3.91
N SER A 106 11.33 -14.85 -3.43
CA SER A 106 11.69 -13.43 -3.45
C SER A 106 12.82 -13.06 -2.49
N GLY A 107 13.08 -13.90 -1.47
CA GLY A 107 14.01 -13.58 -0.38
C GLY A 107 13.49 -12.53 0.61
N VAL A 108 12.25 -12.06 0.45
CA VAL A 108 11.60 -11.07 1.33
C VAL A 108 10.81 -11.79 2.43
N ASN A 109 10.93 -11.31 3.68
CA ASN A 109 10.06 -11.72 4.78
C ASN A 109 9.03 -10.62 5.09
N SER A 110 7.78 -10.83 4.68
CA SER A 110 6.70 -9.86 4.88
C SER A 110 6.46 -9.54 6.36
N GLY A 111 6.47 -10.55 7.22
CA GLY A 111 6.22 -10.42 8.66
C GLY A 111 7.26 -9.58 9.39
N GLU A 112 8.53 -9.67 9.00
CA GLU A 112 9.62 -8.86 9.57
C GLU A 112 9.45 -7.38 9.22
N ILE A 113 9.18 -7.07 7.95
CA ILE A 113 8.95 -5.69 7.49
C ILE A 113 7.74 -5.11 8.22
N ALA A 114 6.61 -5.83 8.25
CA ALA A 114 5.39 -5.32 8.90
C ALA A 114 5.60 -5.02 10.40
N LYS A 115 6.33 -5.86 11.13
CA LYS A 115 6.63 -5.66 12.56
C LYS A 115 7.55 -4.47 12.79
N GLU A 116 8.62 -4.34 12.02
CA GLU A 116 9.57 -3.24 12.14
C GLU A 116 8.89 -1.88 11.90
N ILE A 117 8.10 -1.79 10.83
CA ILE A 117 7.42 -0.55 10.47
C ILE A 117 6.32 -0.20 11.46
N ALA A 118 5.56 -1.19 11.94
CA ALA A 118 4.59 -0.97 13.01
C ALA A 118 5.25 -0.45 14.30
N SER A 119 6.42 -0.97 14.67
CA SER A 119 7.18 -0.50 15.84
C SER A 119 7.55 0.98 15.71
N ILE A 120 8.03 1.39 14.53
CA ILE A 120 8.33 2.80 14.25
C ILE A 120 7.09 3.67 14.43
N LEU A 121 5.95 3.25 13.88
CA LEU A 121 4.69 4.00 13.88
C LEU A 121 3.92 3.90 15.21
N GLY A 122 4.46 3.23 16.22
CA GLY A 122 3.80 3.06 17.52
C GLY A 122 2.52 2.23 17.45
N GLY A 123 2.49 1.19 16.60
CA GLY A 123 1.34 0.30 16.47
C GLY A 123 1.75 -1.18 16.42
N SER A 124 0.98 -1.99 15.68
CA SER A 124 1.17 -3.44 15.60
C SER A 124 1.25 -3.92 14.15
N GLY A 125 1.96 -5.03 13.96
CA GLY A 125 2.11 -5.72 12.68
C GLY A 125 1.91 -7.22 12.87
N GLY A 126 1.28 -7.87 11.89
CA GLY A 126 0.93 -9.29 11.93
C GLY A 126 0.83 -9.90 10.53
N GLY A 127 0.88 -11.22 10.48
CA GLY A 127 0.95 -12.00 9.25
C GLY A 127 2.06 -13.05 9.31
N ASP A 128 2.44 -13.55 8.15
CA ASP A 128 3.49 -14.56 7.96
C ASP A 128 4.57 -14.08 6.98
N ALA A 129 5.48 -14.97 6.60
CA ALA A 129 6.58 -14.65 5.69
C ALA A 129 6.09 -14.26 4.27
N LYS A 130 4.93 -14.75 3.83
CA LYS A 130 4.37 -14.50 2.49
C LYS A 130 3.50 -13.27 2.46
N PHE A 131 2.74 -13.01 3.51
CA PHE A 131 1.87 -11.84 3.58
C PHE A 131 1.78 -11.30 5.00
N ALA A 132 1.95 -9.99 5.12
CA ALA A 132 1.78 -9.29 6.38
C ALA A 132 1.27 -7.87 6.20
N GLN A 133 0.67 -7.36 7.26
CA GLN A 133 0.22 -5.99 7.37
C GLN A 133 0.66 -5.40 8.71
N GLY A 134 0.87 -4.10 8.73
CA GLY A 134 1.15 -3.38 9.95
C GLY A 134 0.78 -1.92 9.84
N GLY A 135 1.03 -1.17 10.90
CA GLY A 135 0.82 0.27 10.90
C GLY A 135 0.78 0.84 12.29
N GLY A 136 0.46 2.13 12.38
CA GLY A 136 0.34 2.83 13.65
C GLY A 136 -0.24 4.24 13.47
N LYS A 137 -0.43 4.91 14.61
CA LYS A 137 -1.04 6.26 14.68
C LYS A 137 -0.01 7.38 14.71
N ASP A 138 1.27 7.07 14.88
CA ASP A 138 2.33 8.08 14.93
C ASP A 138 2.71 8.55 13.51
N THR A 139 1.85 9.38 12.93
CA THR A 139 2.04 9.95 11.59
C THR A 139 3.28 10.85 11.50
N SER A 140 3.77 11.37 12.63
CA SER A 140 5.02 12.16 12.69
C SER A 140 6.25 11.36 12.27
N LYS A 141 6.16 10.03 12.27
CA LYS A 141 7.23 9.11 11.85
C LYS A 141 6.98 8.49 10.47
N LYS A 142 6.02 8.99 9.69
CA LYS A 142 5.68 8.48 8.34
C LYS A 142 6.92 8.37 7.45
N ASP A 143 7.70 9.43 7.33
CA ASP A 143 8.87 9.45 6.44
C ASP A 143 9.94 8.45 6.86
N LYS A 144 10.17 8.33 8.17
CA LYS A 144 11.08 7.33 8.74
C LYS A 144 10.60 5.90 8.44
N ALA A 145 9.31 5.64 8.60
CA ALA A 145 8.69 4.35 8.30
C ALA A 145 8.80 4.01 6.81
N VAL A 146 8.47 4.96 5.91
CA VAL A 146 8.57 4.82 4.45
C VAL A 146 10.01 4.51 4.02
N ALA A 147 10.98 5.29 4.53
CA ALA A 147 12.39 5.07 4.21
C ALA A 147 12.89 3.69 4.68
N LYS A 148 12.51 3.28 5.89
CA LYS A 148 12.87 1.96 6.43
C LYS A 148 12.24 0.83 5.61
N ALA A 149 10.96 0.95 5.25
CA ALA A 149 10.25 -0.04 4.47
C ALA A 149 10.89 -0.22 3.08
N LYS A 150 11.19 0.90 2.42
CA LYS A 150 11.87 0.93 1.11
C LYS A 150 13.23 0.24 1.18
N SER A 151 14.04 0.55 2.19
CA SER A 151 15.34 -0.08 2.40
C SER A 151 15.23 -1.59 2.66
N MET A 152 14.31 -2.02 3.53
CA MET A 152 14.18 -3.44 3.87
C MET A 152 13.74 -4.30 2.69
N ILE A 153 12.84 -3.79 1.83
CA ILE A 153 12.34 -4.60 0.71
C ILE A 153 13.28 -4.55 -0.50
N LEU A 154 13.87 -3.40 -0.82
CA LEU A 154 14.68 -3.26 -2.04
C LEU A 154 16.15 -3.65 -1.85
N GLY A 155 16.63 -3.78 -0.62
CA GLY A 155 18.06 -4.01 -0.31
C GLY A 155 18.88 -2.76 -0.58
#